data_AF-A0A2R4LAC3-F1
#
_entry.id   AF-A0A2R4LAC3-F1
#
_cell.length_a   1.000
_cell.length_b   1.000
_cell.length_c   1.000
_cell.angle_alpha   90.00
_cell.angle_beta   90.00
_cell.angle_gamma   90.00
#
_symmetry.space_group_name_H-M   'P 1'
#
loop_
_entity.id
_entity.type
_entity.pdbx_description
1 polymer ?
#
loop_
_entity_poly.entity_id
_entity_poly.type
_entity_poly.pdbx_seq_one_letter_code
_entity_poly.pdbx_strand_id
1 'polypeptide(L)' 'VYDQDTPQRWSNVAKAVGGKTEEEVKRHYEILVHDIMY' A
#
# COMPACT_ATOMS: atom_id res chain seq x y z
N VAL A 1 9.61 -9.90 4.23
CA VAL A 1 9.84 -8.58 3.60
C VAL A 1 9.25 -8.68 2.21
N TYR A 2 8.00 -8.21 2.03
CA TYR A 2 7.35 -8.27 0.72
C TYR A 2 7.95 -7.15 -0.13
N ASP A 3 8.81 -7.53 -1.06
CA ASP A 3 9.49 -6.64 -1.98
C ASP A 3 8.48 -5.76 -2.72
N GLN A 4 8.88 -4.51 -2.96
CA GLN A 4 8.06 -3.47 -3.58
C GLN A 4 7.62 -3.83 -5.01
N ASP A 5 8.26 -4.84 -5.63
CA ASP A 5 7.96 -5.40 -6.95
C ASP A 5 7.02 -6.61 -6.95
N THR A 6 6.43 -6.98 -5.81
CA THR A 6 5.40 -8.03 -5.82
C THR A 6 4.16 -7.49 -6.54
N PRO A 7 3.76 -8.03 -7.71
CA PRO A 7 2.66 -7.48 -8.50
C PRO A 7 1.29 -7.58 -7.81
N GLN A 8 1.22 -8.13 -6.60
CA GLN A 8 0.02 -8.22 -5.75
C GLN A 8 0.20 -7.57 -4.37
N ARG A 9 1.23 -6.76 -4.12
CA ARG A 9 1.45 -6.15 -2.80
C ARG A 9 0.22 -5.40 -2.30
N TRP A 10 -0.29 -4.48 -3.11
CA TRP A 10 -1.41 -3.63 -2.74
C TRP A 10 -2.72 -4.42 -2.64
N SER A 11 -2.95 -5.35 -3.56
CA SER A 11 -4.07 -6.30 -3.49
C SER A 11 -4.07 -7.12 -2.18
N ASN A 12 -2.91 -7.61 -1.75
CA ASN A 12 -2.78 -8.37 -0.51
C ASN A 12 -3.03 -7.52 0.73
N VAL A 13 -2.53 -6.28 0.75
CA VAL A 13 -2.76 -5.35 1.85
C VAL A 13 -4.24 -4.95 1.92
N ALA A 14 -4.87 -4.64 0.79
CA ALA A 14 -6.30 -4.33 0.71
C ALA A 14 -7.17 -5.48 1.28
N LYS A 15 -6.85 -6.73 0.93
CA LYS A 15 -7.50 -7.93 1.50
C LYS A 15 -7.29 -8.06 3.00
N ALA A 16 -6.09 -7.73 3.50
CA ALA A 16 -5.77 -7.87 4.91
C ALA A 16 -6.42 -6.78 5.79
N VAL A 17 -6.45 -5.53 5.32
CA VAL A 17 -7.02 -4.42 6.10
C VAL A 17 -8.54 -4.33 5.98
N GLY A 18 -9.10 -4.79 4.86
CA GLY A 18 -10.53 -4.70 4.57
C GLY A 18 -11.00 -3.24 4.37
N GLY A 19 -12.08 -3.07 3.60
CA GLY A 19 -12.73 -1.77 3.41
C GLY A 19 -11.90 -0.72 2.67
N LYS A 20 -10.87 -1.13 1.91
CA LYS A 20 -10.11 -0.28 0.99
C LYS A 20 -9.78 -1.03 -0.29
N THR A 21 -9.74 -0.33 -1.42
CA THR A 21 -9.27 -0.87 -2.70
C THR A 21 -7.75 -0.87 -2.77
N GLU A 22 -7.22 -1.56 -3.78
CA GLU A 22 -5.79 -1.60 -4.07
C GLU A 22 -5.20 -0.20 -4.29
N GLU A 23 -5.91 0.63 -5.04
CA GLU A 23 -5.54 2.00 -5.40
C GLU A 23 -5.54 2.92 -4.17
N GLU A 24 -6.53 2.77 -3.30
CA GLU A 24 -6.60 3.53 -2.04
C GLU A 24 -5.39 3.19 -1.16
N VAL A 25 -5.09 1.90 -0.98
CA VAL A 25 -3.92 1.50 -0.19
C VAL A 25 -2.62 2.09 -0.77
N LYS A 26 -2.44 2.05 -2.09
CA LYS A 26 -1.25 2.62 -2.74
C LYS A 26 -1.13 4.13 -2.49
N ARG A 27 -2.22 4.89 -2.67
CA ARG A 27 -2.23 6.34 -2.44
C ARG A 27 -1.93 6.69 -0.99
N HIS A 28 -2.52 5.98 -0.03
CA HIS A 28 -2.26 6.18 1.38
C HIS A 28 -0.80 5.88 1.75
N TYR A 29 -0.20 4.86 1.12
CA TYR A 29 1.21 4.55 1.31
C TYR A 29 2.12 5.65 0.76
N GLU A 30 1.84 6.20 -0.41
CA GLU A 30 2.64 7.29 -0.99
C GLU A 30 2.65 8.54 -0.09
N ILE A 31 1.49 8.86 0.53
CA ILE A 31 1.39 9.93 1.53
C ILE A 31 2.25 9.62 2.75
N LEU A 32 2.14 8.40 3.31
CA LEU A 32 2.92 8.00 4.47
C LEU A 32 4.43 8.05 4.22
N VAL A 33 4.86 7.62 3.03
CA VAL A 33 6.27 7.70 2.64
C VAL A 33 6.72 9.16 2.53
N HIS A 34 5.89 10.03 1.96
CA HIS A 34 6.20 11.47 1.91
C HIS A 34 6.36 12.05 3.32
N ASP A 35 5.43 11.78 4.23
CA ASP A 35 5.44 12.30 5.61
C ASP A 35 6.64 11.81 6.45
N ILE A 36 7.19 10.62 6.15
CA ILE A 36 8.34 10.06 6.87
C ILE A 36 9.66 10.60 6.30
N MET A 37 9.70 10.86 4.99
CA MET A 37 10.94 11.18 4.27
C MET A 37 11.19 12.69 4.15
N TYR A 38 10.19 13.53 4.42
CA TYR A 38 10.26 14.99 4.34
C TYR A 38 9.75 15.63 5.63
#